data_AF-A0A355G1N1-F1
#
_entry.id   AF-A0A355G1N1-F1
#
_cell.length_a   1.000
_cell.length_b   1.000
_cell.length_c   1.000
_cell.angle_alpha   90.00
_cell.angle_beta   90.00
_cell.angle_gamma   90.00
#
_symmetry.space_group_name_H-M   'P 1'
#
loop_
_entity.id
_entity.type
_entity.pdbx_description
1 polymer ?
#
loop_
_entity_poly.entity_id
_entity_poly.type
_entity_poly.pdbx_seq_one_letter_code
_entity_poly.pdbx_strand_id
1 'polypeptide(L)'
;MHYIPYNSRNQLHKSRFGALPMGCTVSLRVILPRELCCRGVRLAVHRDYEEARYFDLYWEGMEGVGEEWWRIDWQTGETGLYWYHFEYDIP
;
A
#
# COMPACT_ATOMS: atom_id res chain seq x y z
N MET A 1 9.45 -2.00 18.03
CA MET A 1 8.20 -1.53 17.40
C MET A 1 7.26 -2.72 17.38
N HIS A 2 5.98 -2.59 17.78
CA HIS A 2 5.04 -3.67 17.51
C HIS A 2 4.87 -3.74 15.99
N TYR A 3 5.10 -4.92 15.41
CA TYR A 3 4.92 -5.14 13.98
C TYR A 3 3.47 -4.84 13.60
N ILE A 4 3.29 -3.84 12.72
CA ILE A 4 2.01 -3.45 12.15
C ILE A 4 2.23 -3.38 10.64
N PRO A 5 1.64 -4.29 9.84
CA PRO A 5 1.90 -4.35 8.40
C PRO A 5 1.60 -3.04 7.69
N TYR A 6 0.54 -2.37 8.14
CA TYR A 6 0.09 -1.10 7.59
C TYR A 6 -0.69 -0.29 8.62
N ASN A 7 -0.39 1.01 8.70
CA ASN A 7 -1.18 1.96 9.50
C ASN A 7 -1.49 3.21 8.66
N SER A 8 -2.75 3.35 8.24
CA SER A 8 -3.22 4.44 7.38
C SER A 8 -3.14 5.83 8.01
N ARG A 9 -2.84 5.93 9.32
CA ARG A 9 -2.64 7.18 10.06
C ARG A 9 -1.18 7.48 10.36
N ASN A 10 -0.25 6.65 9.88
CA ASN A 10 1.18 6.80 10.08
C ASN A 10 1.86 7.23 8.76
N GLN A 11 2.66 8.30 8.81
CA GLN A 11 3.39 8.83 7.66
C GLN A 11 4.42 7.87 7.08
N LEU A 12 4.91 6.90 7.87
CA LEU A 12 5.77 5.84 7.35
C LEU A 12 5.06 4.95 6.32
N HIS A 13 3.74 4.81 6.44
CA HIS A 13 2.92 3.95 5.59
C HIS A 13 2.11 4.70 4.55
N LYS A 14 1.71 5.95 4.83
CA LYS A 14 0.88 6.75 3.93
C LYS A 14 1.31 8.20 3.94
N SER A 15 1.74 8.73 2.78
CA SER A 15 2.32 10.07 2.73
C SER A 15 1.31 11.22 2.85
N ARG A 16 0.03 10.99 2.53
CA ARG A 16 -1.03 12.02 2.54
C ARG A 16 -2.32 11.49 3.16
N PHE A 17 -3.06 12.35 3.85
CA PHE A 17 -4.27 11.98 4.59
C PHE A 17 -5.46 12.86 4.24
N GLY A 18 -6.67 12.39 4.58
CA GLY A 18 -7.90 13.14 4.37
C GLY A 18 -8.38 13.16 2.92
N ALA A 19 -9.21 14.16 2.60
CA ALA A 19 -9.67 14.42 1.25
C ALA A 19 -8.52 15.00 0.42
N LEU A 20 -8.31 14.46 -0.78
CA LEU A 20 -7.22 14.84 -1.68
C LEU A 20 -7.76 15.36 -3.00
N PRO A 21 -7.08 16.33 -3.64
CA PRO A 21 -7.47 16.79 -4.96
C PRO A 21 -7.27 15.67 -6.00
N MET A 22 -8.05 15.74 -7.08
CA MET A 22 -7.88 14.87 -8.24
C MET A 22 -6.45 14.94 -8.80
N GLY A 23 -5.90 13.81 -9.26
CA GLY A 23 -4.52 13.73 -9.73
C GLY A 23 -3.45 13.79 -8.63
N CYS A 24 -3.84 13.77 -7.35
CA CYS A 24 -2.89 13.73 -6.25
C CYS A 24 -2.19 12.37 -6.14
N THR A 25 -0.86 12.37 -6.07
CA THR A 25 -0.07 11.17 -5.76
C THR A 25 -0.03 10.91 -4.26
N VAL A 26 -0.30 9.66 -3.87
CA VAL A 26 -0.21 9.14 -2.51
C VAL A 26 0.77 7.97 -2.50
N SER A 27 1.80 8.08 -1.67
CA SER A 27 2.75 7.00 -1.45
C SER A 27 2.20 6.09 -0.37
N LEU A 28 2.09 4.80 -0.69
CA LEU A 28 1.63 3.75 0.21
C LEU A 28 2.78 2.76 0.41
N ARG A 29 3.06 2.43 1.67
CA ARG A 29 4.12 1.51 2.08
C ARG A 29 3.59 0.49 3.07
N VAL A 30 3.89 -0.78 2.84
CA VAL A 30 3.62 -1.87 3.78
C VAL A 30 4.91 -2.53 4.21
N ILE A 31 4.97 -2.95 5.47
CA ILE A 31 6.09 -3.72 6.00
C ILE A 31 5.62 -5.15 6.21
N LEU A 32 6.38 -6.13 5.75
CA LEU A 32 6.08 -7.55 5.92
C LEU A 32 7.29 -8.29 6.51
N PRO A 33 7.09 -9.37 7.29
CA PRO A 33 8.18 -10.16 7.82
C PRO A 33 8.82 -10.91 6.67
N ARG A 34 10.15 -10.87 6.58
CA ARG A 34 10.92 -11.53 5.52
C ARG A 34 10.72 -13.04 5.50
N GLU A 35 10.42 -13.63 6.65
CA GLU A 35 10.13 -15.06 6.81
C GLU A 35 8.88 -15.54 6.05
N LEU A 36 7.94 -14.64 5.73
CA LEU A 36 6.79 -14.97 4.88
C LEU A 36 7.21 -15.34 3.45
N CYS A 37 8.46 -15.04 3.07
CA CYS A 37 8.97 -15.25 1.71
C CYS A 37 8.06 -14.60 0.66
N CYS A 38 7.52 -13.42 0.98
CA CYS A 38 6.59 -12.69 0.14
C CYS A 38 7.20 -12.46 -1.25
N ARG A 39 6.47 -12.85 -2.29
CA ARG A 39 6.92 -12.77 -3.69
C ARG A 39 6.42 -11.52 -4.40
N GLY A 40 5.34 -10.95 -3.91
CA GLY A 40 4.73 -9.76 -4.48
C GLY A 40 3.62 -9.23 -3.58
N VAL A 41 3.42 -7.93 -3.64
CA VAL A 41 2.34 -7.23 -2.95
C VAL A 41 1.56 -6.43 -3.98
N ARG A 42 0.23 -6.47 -3.87
CA ARG A 42 -0.69 -5.76 -4.75
C ARG A 42 -1.57 -4.82 -3.93
N LEU A 43 -1.78 -3.63 -4.47
CA LEU A 43 -2.79 -2.68 -4.02
C LEU A 43 -4.05 -2.93 -4.86
N ALA A 44 -5.12 -3.38 -4.21
CA ALA A 44 -6.45 -3.43 -4.83
C ALA A 44 -7.19 -2.14 -4.47
N VAL A 45 -7.58 -1.36 -5.48
CA VAL A 45 -8.33 -0.10 -5.30
C VAL A 45 -9.60 -0.15 -6.12
N HIS A 46 -10.74 0.17 -5.50
CA HIS A 46 -12.00 0.35 -6.19
C HIS A 46 -12.69 1.64 -5.78
N ARG A 47 -13.55 2.14 -6.66
CA ARG A 47 -14.52 3.19 -6.35
C ARG A 47 -15.82 2.56 -5.85
N ASP A 48 -16.74 3.41 -5.44
CA ASP A 48 -17.99 2.99 -4.85
C ASP A 48 -18.79 2.25 -5.94
N TYR A 49 -19.21 1.02 -5.64
CA TYR A 49 -19.94 0.17 -6.59
C TYR A 49 -19.20 -0.19 -7.89
N GLU A 50 -17.87 0.00 -7.95
CA GLU A 50 -17.03 -0.40 -9.08
C GLU A 50 -16.15 -1.62 -8.75
N GLU A 51 -15.65 -2.31 -9.78
CA GLU A 51 -14.67 -3.39 -9.63
C GLU A 51 -13.29 -2.86 -9.23
N ALA A 52 -12.53 -3.71 -8.52
CA ALA A 52 -11.17 -3.40 -8.11
C ALA A 52 -10.19 -3.42 -9.26
N ARG A 53 -9.32 -2.40 -9.29
CA ARG A 53 -8.10 -2.36 -10.10
C ARG A 53 -6.92 -2.71 -9.22
N TYR A 54 -6.00 -3.48 -9.78
CA TYR A 54 -4.84 -4.01 -9.07
C TYR A 54 -3.57 -3.33 -9.55
N PHE A 55 -2.70 -2.98 -8.61
CA PHE A 55 -1.42 -2.34 -8.88
C PHE A 55 -0.32 -3.03 -8.07
N ASP A 56 0.75 -3.45 -8.74
CA ASP A 56 1.88 -4.08 -8.06
C ASP A 56 2.69 -3.04 -7.27
N LEU A 57 3.05 -3.38 -6.04
CA LEU A 57 4.04 -2.66 -5.26
C LEU A 57 5.44 -3.15 -5.64
N TYR A 58 6.41 -2.24 -5.59
CA TYR A 58 7.82 -2.59 -5.72
C TYR A 58 8.45 -2.85 -4.36
N TRP A 59 9.43 -3.75 -4.33
CA TRP A 59 10.28 -3.97 -3.16
C TRP A 59 11.16 -2.73 -2.95
N GLU A 60 11.03 -2.08 -1.80
CA GLU A 60 11.76 -0.85 -1.47
C GLU A 60 13.07 -1.16 -0.72
N GLY A 61 13.07 -2.19 0.14
CA GLY A 61 14.26 -2.55 0.91
C GLY A 61 13.96 -3.36 2.16
N MET A 62 15.02 -3.77 2.87
CA MET A 62 14.92 -4.37 4.20
C MET A 62 14.71 -3.31 5.28
N GLU A 63 13.93 -3.62 6.31
CA GLU A 63 13.92 -2.93 7.60
C GLU A 63 14.66 -3.80 8.61
N GLY A 64 15.89 -3.39 8.95
CA GLY A 64 16.78 -4.21 9.76
C GLY A 64 17.05 -5.57 9.12
N VAL A 65 16.80 -6.65 9.88
CA VAL A 65 17.11 -8.03 9.46
C VAL A 65 15.89 -8.92 9.22
N GLY A 66 14.72 -8.52 9.74
CA GLY A 66 13.55 -9.41 9.84
C GLY A 66 12.37 -8.99 8.98
N GLU A 67 12.40 -7.78 8.42
CA GLU A 67 11.25 -7.17 7.78
C GLU A 67 11.66 -6.53 6.45
N GLU A 68 10.70 -6.35 5.56
CA GLU A 68 10.91 -5.72 4.26
C GLU A 68 9.76 -4.77 3.91
N TRP A 69 10.13 -3.67 3.28
CA TRP A 69 9.23 -2.64 2.80
C TRP A 69 8.84 -2.86 1.35
N TRP A 70 7.55 -2.73 1.09
CA TRP A 70 6.96 -2.69 -0.25
C TRP A 70 6.26 -1.35 -0.43
N ARG A 71 6.41 -0.73 -1.60
CA ARG A 71 5.90 0.63 -1.87
C ARG A 71 5.21 0.74 -3.21
N ILE A 72 4.25 1.66 -3.28
CA ILE A 72 3.71 2.20 -4.52
C ILE A 72 3.45 3.70 -4.37
N ASP A 73 3.66 4.45 -5.45
CA ASP A 73 3.17 5.82 -5.59
C ASP A 73 1.91 5.78 -6.47
N TRP A 74 0.75 5.84 -5.85
CA TRP A 74 -0.54 5.73 -6.51
C TRP A 74 -1.16 7.10 -6.74
N GLN A 75 -1.67 7.36 -7.94
CA GLN A 75 -2.33 8.63 -8.27
C GLN A 75 -3.85 8.45 -8.27
N THR A 76 -4.55 9.34 -7.57
CA THR A 76 -6.02 9.39 -7.64
C THR A 76 -6.45 9.67 -9.08
N GLY A 77 -7.36 8.84 -9.60
CA GLY A 77 -7.94 9.03 -10.92
C GLY A 77 -9.00 10.12 -10.93
N GLU A 78 -10.27 9.73 -10.96
CA GLU A 78 -11.43 10.63 -10.93
C GLU A 78 -11.78 11.10 -9.51
N THR A 79 -12.61 12.12 -9.40
CA THR A 79 -13.17 12.51 -8.09
C THR A 79 -14.15 11.45 -7.58
N GLY A 80 -14.12 11.20 -6.26
CA GLY A 80 -14.99 10.24 -5.62
C GLY A 80 -14.36 9.61 -4.38
N LEU A 81 -15.10 8.69 -3.77
CA LEU A 81 -14.60 7.85 -2.69
C LEU A 81 -13.87 6.63 -3.27
N TYR A 82 -12.81 6.23 -2.58
CA TYR A 82 -11.97 5.09 -2.93
C TYR A 82 -11.78 4.21 -1.70
N TRP A 83 -11.89 2.91 -1.90
CA TRP A 83 -11.54 1.88 -0.93
C TRP A 83 -10.33 1.13 -1.45
N TYR A 84 -9.49 0.69 -0.53
CA TYR A 84 -8.33 -0.11 -0.88
C TYR A 84 -7.99 -1.10 0.22
N HIS A 85 -7.40 -2.20 -0.20
CA HIS A 85 -6.72 -3.16 0.65
C HIS A 85 -5.44 -3.63 -0.04
N PHE A 86 -4.60 -4.32 0.72
CA PHE A 86 -3.39 -4.93 0.20
C PHE A 86 -3.57 -6.44 0.14
N GLU A 87 -3.06 -7.03 -0.93
CA GLU A 87 -2.93 -8.47 -1.11
C GLU A 87 -1.45 -8.80 -1.24
N TYR A 88 -1.05 -9.97 -0.77
CA TYR A 88 0.34 -10.41 -0.87
C TYR A 88 0.40 -11.91 -1.13
N ASP A 89 1.40 -12.30 -1.92
CA ASP A 89 1.57 -13.67 -2.38
C ASP A 89 2.73 -14.32 -1.61
N ILE A 90 2.42 -15.38 -0.86
CA ILE A 90 3.39 -16.22 -0.13
C ILE A 90 3.49 -17.61 -0.80
N PRO A 91 4.59 -18.36 -0.60
CA PRO A 91 4.77 -19.70 -1.16
C PRO A 91 3.72 -20.73 -0.74
#